data_AF-A0A660MGA5-F1
#
_entry.id   AF-A0A660MGA5-F1
#
_cell.length_a   1.000
_cell.length_b   1.000
_cell.length_c   1.000
_cell.angle_alpha   90.00
_cell.angle_beta   90.00
_cell.angle_gamma   90.00
#
_symmetry.space_group_name_H-M   'P 1'
#
loop_
_entity.id
_entity.type
_entity.pdbx_description
1 polymer ?
#
loop_
_entity_poly.entity_id
_entity_poly.type
_entity_poly.pdbx_seq_one_letter_code
_entity_poly.pdbx_strand_id
1 'polypeptide(L)' 'RLLAENHYRVRDEKVQAEYKDRFPDVRLKTVEDIGGSWEQVMQAHFANGALLDQLQKR' A
#
# COMPACT_ATOMS: atom_id res chain seq x y z
N ARG A 1 6.94 -20.64 2.46
CA ARG A 1 7.83 -19.84 1.58
C ARG A 1 7.16 -19.42 0.27
N LEU A 2 6.16 -20.17 -0.24
CA LEU A 2 5.36 -19.84 -1.43
C LEU A 2 5.01 -18.35 -1.61
N LEU A 3 4.51 -17.64 -0.59
CA LEU A 3 4.17 -16.22 -0.71
C LEU A 3 5.41 -15.33 -0.95
N ALA A 4 6.52 -15.57 -0.23
CA ALA A 4 7.77 -14.82 -0.42
C ALA A 4 8.45 -15.13 -1.77
N GLU A 5 8.35 -16.38 -2.23
CA GLU A 5 8.79 -16.78 -3.57
C GLU A 5 8.03 -16.00 -4.66
N ASN A 6 6.72 -15.82 -4.46
CA ASN A 6 5.83 -15.04 -5.32
C ASN A 6 5.85 -13.52 -5.04
N HIS A 7 6.94 -12.97 -4.48
CA HIS A 7 7.18 -11.52 -4.33
C HIS A 7 6.27 -10.80 -3.31
N TYR A 8 5.53 -11.52 -2.48
CA TYR A 8 4.77 -10.89 -1.40
C TYR A 8 5.66 -10.65 -0.17
N ARG A 9 5.51 -9.48 0.46
CA ARG A 9 6.13 -9.18 1.76
C ARG A 9 5.36 -9.91 2.87
N VAL A 10 5.92 -11.03 3.33
CA VAL A 10 5.33 -11.86 4.40
C VAL A 10 5.66 -11.23 5.76
N ARG A 11 4.78 -11.40 6.77
CA ARG A 11 4.97 -10.86 8.13
C ARG A 11 5.81 -11.74 9.06
N ASP A 12 6.01 -13.01 8.72
CA ASP A 12 6.85 -13.93 9.49
C ASP A 12 8.32 -13.45 9.48
N GLU A 13 8.88 -13.22 10.67
CA GLU A 13 10.23 -12.65 10.83
C GLU A 13 11.33 -13.54 10.26
N LYS A 14 11.18 -14.87 10.35
CA LYS A 14 12.18 -15.82 9.83
C LYS A 14 12.19 -15.77 8.30
N VAL A 15 11.01 -15.75 7.69
CA VAL A 15 10.88 -15.64 6.24
C VAL A 15 11.32 -14.26 5.74
N GLN A 16 11.07 -13.19 6.49
CA GLN A 16 11.57 -11.85 6.14
C GLN A 16 13.11 -11.81 6.11
N ALA A 17 13.77 -12.39 7.11
CA ALA A 17 15.24 -12.44 7.17
C ALA A 17 15.83 -13.22 5.98
N GLU A 18 15.22 -14.33 5.59
CA GLU A 18 15.64 -15.14 4.44
C GLU A 18 15.53 -14.41 3.08
N TYR A 19 14.59 -13.47 2.96
CA TYR A 19 14.29 -12.77 1.70
C TYR A 19 14.67 -11.28 1.76
N LYS A 20 15.46 -10.87 2.76
CA LYS A 20 15.83 -9.46 3.01
C LYS A 20 16.50 -8.80 1.80
N ASP A 21 17.30 -9.55 1.05
CA ASP A 21 18.00 -9.04 -0.14
C ASP A 21 17.04 -8.65 -1.27
N ARG A 22 15.81 -9.19 -1.30
CA ARG A 22 14.79 -8.89 -2.32
C ARG A 22 13.88 -7.74 -1.92
N PHE A 23 13.82 -7.41 -0.63
CA PHE A 23 12.92 -6.40 -0.10
C PHE A 23 13.74 -5.28 0.55
N PRO A 24 14.07 -4.21 -0.20
CA PRO A 24 14.82 -3.09 0.35
C PRO A 24 14.04 -2.46 1.50
N ASP A 25 14.78 -2.00 2.50
CA ASP A 25 14.22 -1.25 3.61
C ASP A 25 13.78 0.13 3.10
N VAL A 26 12.47 0.36 3.15
CA VAL A 26 11.82 1.58 2.67
C VAL A 26 10.83 2.06 3.70
N ARG A 27 10.76 3.39 3.85
CA ARG A 27 9.78 4.00 4.75
C ARG A 27 8.37 3.80 4.19
N LEU A 28 7.58 2.99 4.86
CA LEU A 28 6.16 2.79 4.55
C LEU A 28 5.28 3.72 5.38
N LYS A 29 4.16 4.11 4.80
CA LYS A 29 3.07 4.84 5.45
C LYS A 29 1.79 4.05 5.29
N THR A 30 0.95 4.02 6.32
CA THR A 30 -0.36 3.38 6.22
C THR A 30 -1.38 4.37 5.66
N VAL A 31 -2.57 3.88 5.29
CA VAL A 31 -3.67 4.73 4.83
C VAL A 31 -4.17 5.63 5.97
N GLU A 32 -4.15 5.10 7.19
CA GLU A 32 -4.51 5.82 8.40
C GLU A 32 -3.56 6.99 8.66
N ASP A 33 -2.26 6.84 8.39
CA ASP A 33 -1.26 7.91 8.52
C ASP A 33 -1.48 9.09 7.56
N ILE A 34 -2.06 8.83 6.39
CA ILE A 34 -2.16 9.83 5.30
C ILE A 34 -3.56 10.42 5.16
N GLY A 35 -4.60 9.65 5.48
CA GLY A 35 -5.98 9.99 5.15
C GLY A 35 -7.01 9.53 6.16
N GLY A 36 -6.58 9.11 7.36
CA GLY A 36 -7.45 8.78 8.49
C GLY A 36 -8.06 7.38 8.40
N SER A 37 -8.91 7.13 7.40
CA SER A 37 -9.52 5.83 7.18
C SER A 37 -9.69 5.50 5.71
N TRP A 38 -9.82 4.21 5.39
CA TRP A 38 -10.14 3.77 4.03
C TRP A 38 -11.44 4.39 3.51
N GLU A 39 -12.47 4.51 4.36
CA GLU A 39 -13.74 5.12 3.96
C GLU A 39 -13.56 6.59 3.55
N GLN A 40 -12.81 7.36 4.34
CA GLN A 40 -12.53 8.77 4.06
C GLN A 40 -11.71 8.94 2.78
N VAL A 41 -10.67 8.13 2.60
CA VAL A 41 -9.82 8.19 1.39
C VAL A 41 -10.61 7.79 0.15
N MET A 42 -11.42 6.74 0.23
CA MET A 42 -12.27 6.32 -0.90
C MET A 42 -13.26 7.40 -1.29
N GLN A 43 -13.92 8.04 -0.33
CA GLN A 43 -14.87 9.11 -0.59
C GLN A 43 -14.20 10.38 -1.15
N ALA A 44 -13.07 10.78 -0.58
CA ALA A 44 -12.40 12.03 -0.96
C ALA A 44 -11.67 11.95 -2.31
N HIS A 45 -11.12 10.78 -2.66
CA HIS A 45 -10.27 10.63 -3.85
C HIS A 45 -10.97 9.92 -5.01
N PHE A 46 -11.81 8.92 -4.74
CA PHE A 46 -12.26 7.94 -5.74
C PHE A 46 -13.79 7.90 -5.96
N ALA A 47 -14.58 8.64 -5.18
CA ALA A 47 -16.02 8.76 -5.46
C ALA A 47 -16.29 9.49 -6.79
N ASN A 48 -17.47 9.28 -7.37
CA ASN A 48 -17.86 9.97 -8.60
C ASN A 48 -17.79 11.49 -8.42
N GLY A 49 -17.03 12.17 -9.29
CA GLY A 49 -16.79 13.62 -9.23
C GLY A 49 -15.73 14.05 -8.22
N ALA A 50 -15.06 13.12 -7.53
CA ALA A 50 -14.01 13.41 -6.57
C ALA A 50 -12.69 13.81 -7.25
N LEU A 51 -11.61 13.88 -6.45
CA LEU A 51 -10.33 14.44 -6.88
C LEU A 51 -9.75 13.75 -8.12
N LEU A 52 -9.84 12.41 -8.22
CA LEU A 52 -9.31 11.70 -9.38
C LEU A 52 -10.04 12.12 -10.68
N ASP A 53 -11.37 12.16 -10.64
CA ASP A 53 -12.20 12.57 -11.78
C ASP A 53 -11.91 14.01 -12.21
N GLN A 54 -11.68 14.90 -11.25
CA GLN A 54 -11.33 16.30 -11.53
C GLN A 54 -9.97 16.43 -12.20
N LEU A 55 -8.99 15.60 -11.79
CA LEU A 55 -7.66 15.57 -12.39
C LEU A 55 -7.66 14.98 -13.81
N GLN A 56 -8.50 13.99 -14.07
CA GLN A 56 -8.59 13.33 -15.38
C GLN A 56 -9.37 14.12 -16.44
N LYS A 57 -10.23 15.06 -16.03
CA LYS A 57 -11.02 15.90 -16.95
C LYS A 57 -10.24 17.08 -17.55
N ARG A 58 -8.97 17.26 -17.16
CA ARG A 58 -8.06 18.28 -17.71
C ARG A 58 -7.36 17.78 -18.97
#